data_AF-A0A0C2MIF8-F1
#
_entry.id   AF-A0A0C2MIF8-F1
#
_cell.length_a   1.000
_cell.length_b   1.000
_cell.length_c   1.000
_cell.angle_alpha   90.00
_cell.angle_beta   90.00
_cell.angle_gamma   90.00
#
_symmetry.space_group_name_H-M   'P 1'
#
loop_
_entity.id
_entity.type
_entity.pdbx_description
1 polymer ?
#
loop_
_entity_poly.entity_id
_entity_poly.type
_entity_poly.pdbx_seq_one_letter_code
_entity_poly.pdbx_strand_id
1 'polypeptide(L)'
;MLLAINFYNIIQCDAVVGCGVNAETFSSFLRRLVAVFGEGDFTIVMDNVRFHHTTVNNMDHFPYDVKFIPRYSPFLNPCEEAFSMLKNRVRRDGVPQITNDLVRRITDSCVEIPMNSLLNFVAHAETFSNKCLNLEDISRD
;
A
#
# COMPACT_ATOMS: atom_id res chain seq x y z
N MET A 1 8.66 -3.77 -0.97
CA MET A 1 7.97 -3.33 0.26
C MET A 1 6.49 -3.56 0.05
N LEU A 2 5.78 -4.01 1.08
CA LEU A 2 4.33 -4.11 1.13
C LEU A 2 3.82 -3.11 2.17
N LEU A 3 2.72 -2.43 1.87
CA LEU A 3 2.18 -1.34 2.69
C LEU A 3 0.66 -1.41 2.73
N ALA A 4 0.11 -1.28 3.93
CA ALA A 4 -1.32 -1.07 4.16
C ALA A 4 -1.50 0.19 5.00
N ILE A 5 -2.36 1.10 4.53
CA ILE A 5 -2.65 2.37 5.19
C ILE A 5 -4.16 2.55 5.34
N ASN A 6 -4.55 3.37 6.29
CA ASN A 6 -5.89 3.97 6.35
C ASN A 6 -5.75 5.49 6.54
N PHE A 7 -6.86 6.17 6.81
CA PHE A 7 -6.92 7.62 7.04
C PHE A 7 -6.14 8.10 8.28
N TYR A 8 -5.81 7.21 9.21
CA TYR A 8 -5.27 7.54 10.52
C TYR A 8 -3.78 7.20 10.64
N ASN A 9 -3.38 6.02 10.15
CA ASN A 9 -2.02 5.50 10.31
C ASN A 9 -1.63 4.54 9.17
N ILE A 10 -0.34 4.21 9.13
CA ILE A 10 0.15 3.01 8.45
C ILE A 10 -0.17 1.82 9.35
N ILE A 11 -0.95 0.88 8.85
CA ILE A 11 -1.38 -0.30 9.60
C ILE A 11 -0.28 -1.36 9.62
N GLN A 12 0.32 -1.60 8.45
CA GLN A 12 1.38 -2.59 8.31
C GLN A 12 2.34 -2.17 7.20
N CYS A 13 3.64 -2.34 7.47
CA CYS A 13 4.70 -2.09 6.49
C CYS A 13 5.77 -3.19 6.57
N ASP A 14 5.95 -3.92 5.48
CA ASP A 14 6.96 -4.97 5.38
C ASP A 14 8.00 -4.62 4.33
N ALA A 15 9.24 -4.41 4.76
CA ALA A 15 10.37 -4.34 3.85
C ALA A 15 10.73 -5.76 3.36
N VAL A 16 10.76 -5.95 2.05
CA VAL A 16 11.12 -7.24 1.44
C VAL A 16 12.52 -7.10 0.85
N VAL A 17 13.43 -7.98 1.28
CA VAL A 17 14.87 -7.95 0.94
C VAL A 17 15.25 -9.19 0.14
N GLY A 18 16.11 -9.03 -0.86
CA GLY A 18 16.72 -10.14 -1.61
C GLY A 18 15.90 -10.57 -2.82
N CYS A 19 14.64 -10.95 -2.62
CA CYS A 19 13.71 -11.32 -3.69
C CYS A 19 12.57 -10.30 -3.81
N GLY A 20 12.02 -10.14 -5.03
CA GLY A 20 10.84 -9.32 -5.25
C GLY A 20 9.62 -9.87 -4.50
N VAL A 21 8.56 -9.06 -4.40
CA VAL A 21 7.28 -9.50 -3.82
C VAL A 21 6.71 -10.62 -4.67
N ASN A 22 6.36 -11.73 -4.01
CA ASN A 22 5.72 -12.90 -4.59
C ASN A 22 4.49 -13.33 -3.76
N ALA A 23 3.79 -14.36 -4.21
CA ALA A 23 2.56 -14.84 -3.57
C ALA A 23 2.74 -15.25 -2.09
N GLU A 24 3.89 -15.83 -1.72
CA GLU A 24 4.18 -16.28 -0.35
C GLU A 24 4.45 -15.10 0.60
N THR A 25 5.30 -14.16 0.16
CA THR A 25 5.58 -12.93 0.92
C THR A 25 4.31 -12.09 1.09
N PHE A 26 3.45 -12.04 0.06
CA PHE A 26 2.18 -11.36 0.13
C PHE A 26 1.17 -12.07 1.04
N SER A 27 1.09 -13.41 0.99
CA SER A 27 0.24 -14.19 1.91
C SER A 27 0.63 -13.96 3.37
N SER A 28 1.94 -13.92 3.65
CA SER A 28 2.46 -13.64 4.99
C SER A 28 2.09 -12.23 5.46
N PHE A 29 2.13 -11.24 4.56
CA PHE A 29 1.68 -9.88 4.83
C PHE A 29 0.19 -9.83 5.17
N LEU A 30 -0.66 -10.51 4.40
CA LEU A 30 -2.10 -10.56 4.67
C LEU A 30 -2.42 -11.22 6.03
N ARG A 31 -1.70 -12.28 6.40
CA ARG A 31 -1.85 -12.91 7.72
C ARG A 31 -1.47 -11.97 8.86
N ARG A 32 -0.39 -11.18 8.70
CA ARG A 32 -0.01 -10.14 9.66
C ARG A 32 -1.06 -9.04 9.74
N LEU A 33 -1.61 -8.62 8.60
CA LEU A 33 -2.67 -7.63 8.54
C LEU A 33 -3.92 -8.10 9.30
N VAL A 34 -4.30 -9.37 9.14
CA VAL A 34 -5.40 -9.97 9.91
C VAL A 34 -5.11 -9.96 11.40
N ALA A 35 -3.88 -10.32 11.82
CA ALA A 35 -3.50 -10.30 13.23
C ALA A 35 -3.51 -8.89 13.86
N VAL A 36 -3.27 -7.84 13.07
CA VAL A 36 -3.30 -6.44 13.53
C VAL A 36 -4.73 -5.92 13.65
N PHE A 37 -5.59 -6.19 12.67
CA PHE A 37 -6.97 -5.68 12.66
C PHE A 37 -7.90 -6.46 13.57
N GLY A 38 -7.73 -7.78 13.70
CA GLY A 38 -8.63 -8.64 14.47
C GLY A 38 -10.03 -8.75 13.85
N GLU A 39 -11.06 -8.87 14.69
CA GLU A 39 -12.45 -8.97 14.22
C GLU A 39 -12.98 -7.59 13.79
N GLY A 40 -13.67 -7.54 12.65
CA GLY A 40 -14.36 -6.34 12.18
C GLY A 40 -14.69 -6.37 10.70
N ASP A 41 -15.58 -5.46 10.29
CA ASP A 41 -16.04 -5.30 8.91
C ASP A 41 -15.11 -4.36 8.15
N PHE A 42 -13.99 -4.91 7.68
CA PHE A 42 -13.01 -4.17 6.88
C PHE A 42 -13.14 -4.50 5.39
N THR A 43 -12.86 -3.50 4.55
CA THR A 43 -12.66 -3.68 3.11
C THR A 43 -11.22 -3.36 2.76
N ILE A 44 -10.52 -4.33 2.17
CA ILE A 44 -9.15 -4.16 1.68
C ILE A 44 -9.20 -3.83 0.20
N VAL A 45 -8.68 -2.65 -0.16
CA VAL A 45 -8.54 -2.21 -1.54
C VAL A 45 -7.10 -2.47 -2.00
N MET A 46 -6.94 -3.19 -3.11
CA MET A 46 -5.62 -3.57 -3.66
C MET A 46 -5.50 -3.16 -5.13
N ASP A 47 -4.26 -3.02 -5.61
CA ASP A 47 -3.97 -2.97 -7.03
C ASP A 47 -4.31 -4.30 -7.73
N ASN A 48 -4.63 -4.20 -9.02
CA ASN A 48 -5.15 -5.31 -9.80
C ASN A 48 -4.03 -6.14 -10.42
N VAL A 49 -3.20 -6.72 -9.57
CA VAL A 49 -2.10 -7.59 -9.98
C VAL A 49 -2.49 -9.05 -9.79
N ARG A 50 -2.19 -9.88 -10.79
CA ARG A 50 -2.63 -11.28 -10.86
C ARG A 50 -2.35 -12.09 -9.60
N PHE A 51 -1.18 -11.90 -8.98
CA PHE A 51 -0.84 -12.68 -7.79
C PHE A 51 -1.62 -12.25 -6.55
N HIS A 52 -2.17 -11.04 -6.46
CA HIS A 52 -3.07 -10.67 -5.37
C HIS A 52 -4.36 -11.49 -5.40
N HIS A 53 -4.97 -11.63 -6.58
CA HIS A 53 -6.15 -12.48 -6.78
C HIS A 53 -5.85 -13.93 -6.41
N THR A 54 -4.78 -14.50 -6.94
CA THR A 54 -4.41 -15.89 -6.65
C THR A 54 -4.12 -16.10 -5.17
N THR A 55 -3.38 -15.18 -4.52
CA THR A 55 -3.08 -15.31 -3.09
C THR A 55 -4.34 -15.25 -2.24
N VAL A 56 -5.23 -14.28 -2.45
CA VAL A 56 -6.48 -14.16 -1.67
C VAL A 56 -7.37 -15.40 -1.88
N ASN A 57 -7.54 -15.86 -3.12
CA ASN A 57 -8.36 -17.04 -3.43
C ASN A 57 -7.80 -18.34 -2.85
N ASN A 58 -6.48 -18.40 -2.62
CA ASN A 58 -5.82 -19.56 -2.02
C ASN A 58 -5.78 -19.50 -0.49
N MET A 59 -6.28 -18.43 0.15
CA MET A 59 -6.43 -18.41 1.60
C MET A 59 -7.71 -19.13 2.00
N ASP A 60 -7.60 -20.14 2.86
CA ASP A 60 -8.75 -20.92 3.35
C ASP A 60 -9.83 -20.03 3.97
N HIS A 61 -9.41 -18.96 4.65
CA HIS A 61 -10.28 -17.96 5.23
C HIS A 61 -9.58 -16.60 5.28
N PHE A 62 -10.08 -15.64 4.49
CA PHE A 62 -9.72 -14.23 4.64
C PHE A 62 -10.95 -13.47 5.17
N PRO A 63 -10.88 -12.83 6.35
CA PRO A 63 -12.07 -12.35 7.06
C PRO A 63 -12.63 -11.02 6.55
N TYR A 64 -11.99 -10.39 5.56
CA TYR A 64 -12.33 -9.05 5.09
C TYR A 64 -12.82 -9.07 3.64
N ASP A 65 -13.65 -8.10 3.26
CA ASP A 65 -14.01 -7.89 1.85
C ASP A 65 -12.77 -7.41 1.09
N VAL A 66 -12.63 -7.83 -0.16
CA VAL A 66 -11.51 -7.47 -1.02
C VAL A 66 -12.03 -6.82 -2.28
N LYS A 67 -11.55 -5.60 -2.56
CA LYS A 67 -11.80 -4.88 -3.81
C LYS A 67 -10.49 -4.65 -4.54
N PHE A 68 -10.56 -4.71 -5.86
CA PHE A 68 -9.44 -4.38 -6.73
C PHE A 68 -9.76 -3.12 -7.51
N ILE A 69 -8.83 -2.18 -7.56
CA ILE A 69 -8.96 -1.03 -8.46
C ILE A 69 -8.94 -1.49 -9.92
N PRO A 70 -9.44 -0.69 -10.87
CA PRO A 70 -9.26 -0.97 -12.30
C PRO A 70 -7.78 -1.12 -12.69
N ARG A 71 -7.50 -1.94 -13.70
CA ARG A 71 -6.13 -2.09 -14.23
C ARG A 71 -5.60 -0.75 -14.72
N TYR A 72 -4.29 -0.56 -14.63
CA TYR A 72 -3.58 0.65 -15.09
C TYR A 72 -4.08 1.96 -14.47
N SER A 73 -4.68 1.90 -13.27
CA SER A 73 -5.23 3.06 -12.56
C SER A 73 -4.52 3.31 -11.22
N PRO A 74 -3.17 3.42 -11.18
CA PRO A 74 -2.43 3.57 -9.92
C PRO A 74 -2.81 4.86 -9.17
N PHE A 75 -3.32 5.87 -9.87
CA PHE A 75 -3.85 7.11 -9.28
C PHE A 75 -5.06 6.88 -8.35
N LEU A 76 -5.71 5.72 -8.40
CA LEU A 76 -6.76 5.32 -7.46
C LEU A 76 -6.21 4.61 -6.21
N ASN A 77 -4.89 4.43 -6.09
CA ASN A 77 -4.25 3.77 -4.97
C ASN A 77 -3.52 4.80 -4.08
N PRO A 78 -4.05 5.12 -2.88
CA PRO A 78 -3.40 6.04 -1.94
C PRO A 78 -1.98 5.62 -1.54
N CYS A 79 -1.63 4.33 -1.63
CA CYS A 79 -0.28 3.87 -1.32
C CYS A 79 0.78 4.43 -2.29
N GLU A 80 0.42 4.84 -3.52
CA GLU A 80 1.38 5.42 -4.47
C GLU A 80 1.99 6.73 -3.95
N GLU A 81 1.16 7.59 -3.35
CA GLU A 81 1.59 8.82 -2.68
C GLU A 81 2.48 8.52 -1.47
N ALA A 82 2.09 7.54 -0.65
CA ALA A 82 2.91 7.11 0.48
C ALA A 82 4.28 6.61 0.02
N PHE A 83 4.34 5.77 -1.03
CA PHE A 83 5.60 5.33 -1.62
C PHE A 83 6.42 6.51 -2.16
N SER A 84 5.78 7.48 -2.82
CA SER A 84 6.44 8.69 -3.31
C SER A 84 7.11 9.46 -2.17
N MET A 85 6.37 9.70 -1.08
CA MET A 85 6.89 10.41 0.08
C MET A 85 8.04 9.65 0.76
N LEU A 86 7.91 8.34 0.96
CA LEU A 86 8.95 7.50 1.54
C LEU A 86 10.24 7.52 0.70
N LYS A 87 10.11 7.36 -0.63
CA LYS A 87 11.26 7.47 -1.55
C LYS A 87 11.95 8.83 -1.43
N ASN A 88 11.18 9.91 -1.32
CA ASN A 88 11.71 11.26 -1.21
C ASN A 88 12.42 11.53 0.13
N ARG A 89 11.95 10.92 1.23
CA ARG A 89 12.63 10.99 2.54
C ARG A 89 13.96 10.26 2.49
N VAL A 90 13.95 8.99 2.06
CA VAL A 90 15.18 8.17 1.95
C VAL A 90 16.24 8.84 1.08
N ARG A 91 15.85 9.46 -0.05
CA ARG A 91 16.79 10.17 -0.95
C ARG A 91 17.41 11.40 -0.29
N ARG A 92 16.68 12.10 0.57
CA ARG A 92 17.13 13.31 1.26
C ARG A 92 18.23 13.00 2.29
N ASP A 93 18.15 11.82 2.90
CA ASP A 93 19.14 11.35 3.86
C ASP A 93 20.42 10.80 3.19
N GLY A 94 20.55 10.98 1.88
CA GLY A 94 21.67 10.51 1.07
C GLY A 94 21.54 9.05 0.63
N VAL A 95 22.57 8.55 -0.06
CA VAL A 95 22.58 7.18 -0.59
C VAL A 95 22.73 6.18 0.56
N PRO A 96 21.80 5.20 0.71
CA PRO A 96 21.93 4.13 1.68
C PRO A 96 23.20 3.31 1.41
N GLN A 97 23.97 3.02 2.47
CA GLN A 97 25.27 2.35 2.32
C GLN A 97 25.14 0.83 2.17
N ILE A 98 24.15 0.24 2.84
CA ILE A 98 23.86 -1.19 2.82
C ILE A 98 22.35 -1.42 2.89
N THR A 99 21.90 -2.63 2.54
CA THR A 99 20.48 -2.98 2.54
C THR A 99 19.80 -2.78 3.89
N ASN A 100 20.47 -3.11 5.01
CA ASN A 100 19.90 -2.92 6.34
C ASN A 100 19.66 -1.43 6.67
N ASP A 101 20.51 -0.54 6.16
CA ASP A 101 20.33 0.90 6.35
C ASP A 101 19.13 1.41 5.55
N LEU A 102 18.97 0.94 4.30
CA LEU A 102 17.76 1.24 3.50
C LEU A 102 16.49 0.74 4.19
N VAL A 103 16.48 -0.51 4.67
CA VAL A 103 15.33 -1.09 5.38
C VAL A 103 15.00 -0.27 6.61
N ARG A 104 16.00 0.07 7.43
CA ARG A 104 15.80 0.90 8.62
C ARG A 104 15.20 2.26 8.26
N ARG A 105 15.78 2.99 7.31
CA ARG A 105 15.29 4.33 6.91
C ARG A 105 13.86 4.31 6.39
N ILE A 106 13.50 3.29 5.61
CA ILE A 106 12.13 3.12 5.12
C ILE A 106 11.18 2.87 6.31
N THR A 107 11.53 1.94 7.20
CA THR A 107 10.72 1.61 8.37
C THR A 107 10.55 2.80 9.31
N ASP A 108 11.62 3.54 9.60
CA ASP A 108 11.58 4.76 10.42
C ASP A 108 10.70 5.82 9.76
N SER A 109 10.85 6.03 8.45
CA SER A 109 10.04 6.98 7.69
C SER A 109 8.55 6.65 7.69
N CYS A 110 8.20 5.36 7.74
CA CYS A 110 6.80 4.91 7.85
C CYS A 110 6.16 5.33 9.18
N VAL A 111 6.90 5.25 10.29
CA VAL A 111 6.42 5.67 11.61
C VAL A 111 6.22 7.19 11.67
N GLU A 112 7.02 7.93 10.92
CA GLU A 112 6.98 9.40 10.86
C GLU A 112 6.00 9.97 9.82
N ILE A 113 5.15 9.16 9.19
CA ILE A 113 4.10 9.69 8.32
C ILE A 113 2.99 10.30 9.19
N PRO A 114 2.75 11.62 9.13
CA PRO A 114 1.70 12.23 9.95
C PRO A 114 0.31 11.87 9.38
N MET A 115 -0.68 11.79 10.26
CA MET A 115 -2.08 11.52 9.90
C MET A 115 -2.60 12.44 8.79
N ASN A 116 -2.27 13.75 8.83
CA ASN A 116 -2.70 14.69 7.80
C ASN A 116 -2.17 14.33 6.40
N SER A 117 -0.98 13.72 6.30
CA SER A 117 -0.49 13.22 5.01
C SER A 117 -1.33 12.04 4.52
N LEU A 118 -1.68 11.10 5.39
CA LEU A 118 -2.50 9.95 5.04
C LEU A 118 -3.91 10.36 4.57
N LEU A 119 -4.53 11.29 5.28
CA LEU A 119 -5.80 11.90 4.86
C LEU A 119 -5.69 12.50 3.46
N ASN A 120 -4.62 13.27 3.20
CA ASN A 120 -4.41 13.88 1.91
C ASN A 120 -4.18 12.84 0.79
N PHE A 121 -3.51 11.73 1.08
CA PHE A 121 -3.28 10.66 0.09
C PHE A 121 -4.60 10.01 -0.33
N VAL A 122 -5.47 9.71 0.63
CA VAL A 122 -6.78 9.12 0.32
C VAL A 122 -7.68 10.13 -0.37
N ALA A 123 -7.75 11.37 0.14
CA ALA A 123 -8.53 12.44 -0.48
C ALA A 123 -8.08 12.70 -1.92
N HIS A 124 -6.77 12.66 -2.21
CA HIS A 124 -6.25 12.80 -3.56
C HIS A 124 -6.71 11.66 -4.48
N ALA A 125 -6.60 10.40 -4.04
CA ALA A 125 -7.11 9.26 -4.80
C ALA A 125 -8.64 9.34 -5.05
N GLU A 126 -9.41 9.82 -4.07
CA GLU A 126 -10.84 10.07 -4.22
C GLU A 126 -11.17 11.11 -5.30
N THR A 127 -10.33 12.14 -5.48
CA THR A 127 -10.55 13.10 -6.57
C THR A 127 -10.51 12.42 -7.94
N PHE A 128 -9.65 11.43 -8.14
CA PHE A 128 -9.62 10.66 -9.37
C PHE A 128 -10.79 9.67 -9.48
N SER A 129 -11.24 9.11 -8.36
CA SER A 129 -12.46 8.29 -8.35
C SER A 129 -13.66 9.07 -8.87
N ASN A 130 -13.83 10.32 -8.42
CA ASN A 130 -14.89 11.20 -8.91
C ASN A 130 -14.75 11.50 -10.40
N LYS A 131 -13.53 11.77 -10.89
CA LYS A 131 -13.27 11.93 -12.33
C LYS A 131 -13.65 10.68 -13.13
N CYS A 132 -13.32 9.48 -12.63
CA CYS A 132 -13.72 8.23 -13.27
C CYS A 132 -15.24 8.07 -13.33
N LEU A 133 -15.97 8.41 -12.25
CA LEU A 133 -17.43 8.36 -12.23
C LEU A 133 -18.07 9.35 -13.21
N ASN A 134 -17.42 10.48 -13.44
CA ASN A 134 -17.83 11.49 -14.41
C ASN A 134 -17.39 11.17 -15.85
N LEU A 135 -16.69 10.05 -16.08
CA LEU A 135 -16.11 9.67 -17.37
C LEU A 135 -15.16 10.73 -17.94
N GLU A 136 -14.47 11.46 -17.05
CA GLU A 136 -13.47 12.45 -17.43
C GLU A 136 -12.19 11.75 -17.94
N ASP A 137 -11.50 12.40 -18.87
CA ASP A 137 -10.18 11.94 -19.31
C ASP A 137 -9.13 12.23 -18.23
N ILE A 138 -8.38 11.21 -17.83
CA ILE A 138 -7.37 11.31 -16.78
C ILE A 138 -6.01 11.17 -17.46
N SER A 139 -5.26 12.28 -17.49
CA SER A 139 -3.88 12.30 -17.99
C SER A 139 -3.06 11.21 -17.32
N ARG A 140 -2.35 10.44 -18.14
CA ARG A 140 -1.25 9.59 -17.68
C ARG A 140 0.00 10.46 -17.69
N ASP A 141 0.28 11.11 -16.58
CA ASP A 141 1.57 11.76 -16.37
C ASP A 141 2.72 10.73 -16.38
#